data_AF-A0A4V3BD24-F1
#
_entry.id   AF-A0A4V3BD24-F1
#
_cell.length_a   1.000
_cell.length_b   1.000
_cell.length_c   1.000
_cell.angle_alpha   90.00
_cell.angle_beta   90.00
_cell.angle_gamma   90.00
#
_symmetry.space_group_name_H-M   'P 1'
#
loop_
_entity.id
_entity.type
_entity.pdbx_description
1 polymer ?
#
loop_
_entity_poly.entity_id
_entity_poly.type
_entity_poly.pdbx_seq_one_letter_code
_entity_poly.pdbx_strand_id
1 'polypeptide(L)'
;MTNEVNWKEAYLKLEEQIEFMMKNTQELLENNPPKLEINKLIIDRNNGYTSVIADATGSDMTYACYLYDKKNNKELLRLKYQYANSFVFKLPKGEYIAKVFVRENLSETRKVVESIRFYS
;
A
#
# COMPACT_ATOMS: atom_id res chain seq x y z
N MET A 1 16.10 -53.47 19.95
CA MET A 1 16.85 -52.21 20.08
C MET A 1 15.87 -51.08 19.88
N THR A 2 15.38 -50.49 20.96
CA THR A 2 14.54 -49.28 20.92
C THR A 2 15.47 -48.11 20.63
N ASN A 3 15.32 -47.51 19.45
CA ASN A 3 15.95 -46.22 19.15
C ASN A 3 15.28 -45.17 20.02
N GLU A 4 15.79 -44.95 21.23
CA GLU A 4 15.37 -43.82 22.05
C GLU A 4 15.74 -42.53 21.33
N VAL A 5 14.72 -41.81 20.88
CA VAL A 5 14.89 -40.50 20.25
C VAL A 5 15.47 -39.56 21.29
N ASN A 6 16.64 -38.99 20.99
CA ASN A 6 17.21 -37.92 21.80
C ASN A 6 16.43 -36.63 21.54
N TRP A 7 15.33 -36.46 22.25
CA TRP A 7 14.41 -35.33 22.12
C TRP A 7 15.08 -33.97 22.31
N LYS A 8 16.13 -33.90 23.13
CA LYS A 8 16.90 -32.67 23.34
C LYS A 8 17.69 -32.27 22.10
N GLU A 9 18.34 -33.23 21.45
CA GLU A 9 19.08 -32.98 20.21
C GLU A 9 18.13 -32.64 19.06
N ALA A 10 16.99 -33.33 18.97
CA ALA A 10 15.96 -33.03 17.98
C ALA A 10 15.40 -31.61 18.15
N TYR A 11 15.17 -31.18 19.40
CA TYR A 11 14.71 -29.83 19.72
C TYR A 11 15.73 -28.74 19.34
N LEU A 12 17.01 -28.92 19.72
CA LEU A 12 18.08 -27.96 19.37
C LEU A 12 18.27 -27.83 17.86
N LYS A 13 18.23 -28.95 17.13
CA LYS A 13 18.27 -28.94 15.65
C LYS A 13 17.10 -28.17 15.06
N LEU A 14 15.92 -28.25 15.68
CA LEU A 14 14.74 -27.53 15.20
C LEU A 14 14.87 -26.02 15.45
N GLU A 15 15.39 -25.61 16.62
CA GLU A 15 15.69 -24.20 16.90
C GLU A 15 16.71 -23.63 15.91
N GLU A 16 17.82 -24.33 15.66
CA GLU A 16 18.83 -23.91 14.68
C GLU A 16 18.24 -23.77 13.28
N GLN A 17 17.36 -24.68 12.87
CA GLN A 17 16.68 -24.60 11.57
C GLN A 17 15.74 -23.39 11.50
N ILE A 18 15.00 -23.10 12.57
CA ILE A 18 14.11 -21.93 12.64
C ILE A 18 14.92 -20.64 12.55
N GLU A 19 16.01 -20.53 13.33
CA GLU A 19 16.87 -19.36 13.32
C GLU A 19 17.50 -19.13 11.94
N PHE A 20 17.99 -20.20 11.30
CA PHE A 20 18.50 -20.14 9.94
C PHE A 20 17.44 -19.66 8.93
N MET A 21 16.22 -20.20 9.01
CA MET A 21 15.11 -19.77 8.14
C MET A 21 14.77 -18.29 8.36
N MET A 22 14.70 -17.84 9.62
CA MET A 22 14.42 -16.44 9.94
C MET A 22 15.50 -15.51 9.37
N LYS A 23 16.77 -15.84 9.57
CA LYS A 23 17.90 -15.03 9.07
C LYS A 23 17.91 -14.98 7.53
N ASN A 24 17.72 -16.12 6.87
CA ASN A 24 17.66 -16.18 5.41
C ASN A 24 16.45 -15.38 4.88
N THR A 25 15.30 -15.44 5.55
CA THR A 25 14.12 -14.64 5.18
C THR A 25 14.41 -13.14 5.32
N GLN A 26 15.09 -12.72 6.39
CA GLN A 26 15.50 -11.34 6.58
C GLN A 26 16.44 -10.89 5.45
N GLU A 27 17.50 -11.67 5.15
CA GLU A 27 18.43 -11.36 4.07
C GLU A 27 17.73 -11.27 2.71
N LEU A 28 16.74 -12.14 2.43
CA LEU A 28 15.95 -12.08 1.20
C LEU A 28 15.12 -10.79 1.11
N LEU A 29 14.51 -10.35 2.22
CA LEU A 29 13.73 -9.11 2.28
C LEU A 29 14.60 -7.86 2.13
N GLU A 30 15.79 -7.86 2.74
CA GLU A 30 16.76 -6.76 2.61
C GLU A 30 17.27 -6.62 1.17
N ASN A 31 17.51 -7.75 0.49
CA ASN A 31 18.01 -7.77 -0.89
C ASN A 31 16.91 -7.60 -1.95
N ASN A 32 15.64 -7.80 -1.60
CA ASN A 32 14.49 -7.64 -2.48
C ASN A 32 13.46 -6.68 -1.86
N PRO A 33 13.82 -5.39 -1.69
CA PRO A 33 12.90 -4.44 -1.10
C PRO A 33 11.63 -4.34 -1.97
N PRO A 34 10.44 -4.24 -1.36
CA PRO A 34 9.19 -4.12 -2.10
C PRO A 34 9.28 -2.92 -3.04
N LYS A 35 8.97 -3.15 -4.31
CA LYS A 35 8.95 -2.09 -5.31
C LYS A 35 7.73 -1.22 -5.06
N LEU A 36 7.95 0.09 -4.93
CA LEU A 36 6.85 1.04 -4.78
C LEU A 36 5.93 0.98 -6.01
N GLU A 37 4.67 0.61 -5.80
CA GLU A 37 3.65 0.57 -6.84
C GLU A 37 2.25 0.77 -6.27
N ILE A 38 1.35 1.30 -7.09
CA ILE A 38 -0.09 1.31 -6.80
C ILE A 38 -0.65 0.05 -7.45
N ASN A 39 -1.16 -0.87 -6.64
CA ASN A 39 -1.75 -2.12 -7.11
C ASN A 39 -3.13 -1.85 -7.72
N LYS A 40 -3.91 -1.00 -7.04
CA LYS A 40 -5.29 -0.68 -7.43
C LYS A 40 -5.79 0.60 -6.78
N LEU A 41 -6.58 1.36 -7.53
CA LEU A 41 -7.45 2.40 -6.99
C LEU A 41 -8.89 1.90 -6.88
N ILE A 42 -9.51 2.10 -5.72
CA ILE A 42 -10.86 1.65 -5.40
C ILE A 42 -11.74 2.87 -5.14
N ILE A 43 -12.94 2.87 -5.70
CA ILE A 43 -13.98 3.84 -5.41
C ILE A 43 -15.05 3.16 -4.57
N ASP A 44 -15.20 3.64 -3.35
CA ASP A 44 -16.29 3.22 -2.46
C ASP A 44 -17.32 4.36 -2.35
N ARG A 45 -18.61 4.01 -2.37
CA ARG A 45 -19.70 4.98 -2.34
C ARG A 45 -20.62 4.64 -1.20
N ASN A 46 -20.76 5.55 -0.24
CA ASN A 46 -21.57 5.31 0.95
C ASN A 46 -22.34 6.57 1.35
N ASN A 47 -23.67 6.47 1.40
CA ASN A 47 -24.60 7.49 1.93
C ASN A 47 -24.26 8.96 1.57
N GLY A 48 -24.02 9.24 0.29
CA GLY A 48 -23.74 10.61 -0.20
C GLY A 48 -22.28 11.04 -0.14
N TYR A 49 -21.38 10.14 0.25
CA TYR A 49 -19.94 10.30 0.19
C TYR A 49 -19.32 9.34 -0.82
N THR A 50 -18.26 9.80 -1.48
CA THR A 50 -17.44 9.00 -2.36
C THR A 50 -16.02 8.97 -1.82
N SER A 51 -15.51 7.77 -1.57
CA SER A 51 -14.18 7.51 -1.04
C SER A 51 -13.28 6.98 -2.16
N VAL A 52 -12.09 7.56 -2.30
CA VAL A 52 -11.02 7.06 -3.16
C VAL A 52 -9.98 6.39 -2.25
N ILE A 53 -9.75 5.10 -2.44
CA ILE A 53 -8.83 4.29 -1.63
C ILE A 53 -7.71 3.78 -2.53
N ALA A 54 -6.47 3.93 -2.11
CA ALA A 54 -5.31 3.39 -2.80
C ALA A 54 -4.80 2.13 -2.09
N ASP A 55 -4.78 1.04 -2.84
CA ASP A 55 -4.02 -0.17 -2.52
C ASP A 55 -2.65 -0.04 -3.18
N ALA A 56 -1.60 0.01 -2.36
CA ALA A 56 -0.23 0.22 -2.81
C ALA A 56 0.75 -0.65 -2.00
N THR A 57 1.83 -1.04 -2.66
CA THR A 57 2.94 -1.79 -2.07
C THR A 57 4.15 -0.87 -1.96
N GLY A 58 4.86 -0.90 -0.83
CA GLY A 58 6.04 -0.09 -0.59
C GLY A 58 6.39 -0.01 0.90
N SER A 59 7.53 0.60 1.22
CA SER A 59 8.00 0.80 2.59
C SER A 59 7.69 2.22 3.06
N ASP A 60 7.08 2.35 4.25
CA ASP A 60 6.71 3.64 4.89
C ASP A 60 6.15 4.70 3.91
N MET A 61 4.90 4.49 3.49
CA MET A 61 4.28 5.24 2.41
C MET A 61 3.42 6.40 2.90
N THR A 62 3.41 7.49 2.12
CA THR A 62 2.42 8.57 2.22
C THR A 62 1.68 8.79 0.92
N TYR A 63 0.41 9.18 1.04
CA TYR A 63 -0.57 9.28 -0.04
C TYR A 63 -1.07 10.72 -0.19
N ALA A 64 -1.20 11.20 -1.41
CA ALA A 64 -1.87 12.47 -1.73
C ALA A 64 -2.91 12.25 -2.84
N CYS A 65 -3.99 13.03 -2.86
CA CYS A 65 -5.04 12.90 -3.87
C CYS A 65 -5.48 14.26 -4.41
N TYR A 66 -5.43 14.41 -5.73
CA TYR A 66 -5.91 15.60 -6.42
C TYR A 66 -7.19 15.24 -7.19
N LEU A 67 -8.25 15.99 -6.96
CA LEU A 67 -9.56 15.76 -7.53
C LEU A 67 -9.87 16.80 -8.61
N TYR A 68 -10.34 16.35 -9.77
CA TYR A 68 -10.68 17.19 -10.91
C TYR A 68 -12.13 16.95 -11.35
N ASP A 69 -12.83 18.02 -11.72
CA ASP A 69 -14.07 17.96 -12.51
C ASP A 69 -13.71 17.62 -13.95
N LYS A 70 -14.26 16.53 -14.49
CA LYS A 70 -13.95 16.10 -15.86
C LYS A 70 -14.52 17.04 -16.92
N LYS A 71 -15.69 17.65 -16.71
CA LYS A 71 -16.32 18.53 -17.71
C LYS A 71 -15.49 19.77 -17.96
N ASN A 72 -14.96 20.35 -16.90
CA ASN A 72 -14.25 21.63 -16.94
C ASN A 72 -12.72 21.48 -16.88
N ASN A 73 -12.23 20.24 -16.74
CA ASN A 73 -10.84 19.90 -16.42
C ASN A 73 -10.26 20.77 -15.28
N LYS A 74 -11.13 21.13 -14.33
CA LYS A 74 -10.82 22.07 -13.25
C LYS A 74 -10.44 21.29 -12.00
N GLU A 75 -9.31 21.63 -11.40
CA GLU A 75 -8.93 21.11 -10.09
C GLU A 75 -9.93 21.61 -9.04
N LEU A 76 -10.57 20.67 -8.35
CA LEU A 76 -11.55 20.94 -7.30
C LEU A 76 -10.89 20.93 -5.93
N LEU A 77 -10.02 19.96 -5.68
CA LEU A 77 -9.39 19.80 -4.37
C LEU A 77 -8.00 19.18 -4.50
N ARG A 78 -7.10 19.63 -3.64
CA ARG A 78 -5.74 19.12 -3.52
C ARG A 78 -5.48 18.69 -2.09
N LEU A 79 -5.55 17.38 -1.84
CA LEU A 79 -5.20 16.81 -0.54
C LEU A 79 -3.70 16.50 -0.52
N LYS A 80 -3.01 17.03 0.49
CA LYS A 80 -1.55 16.85 0.68
C LYS A 80 -1.23 15.43 1.14
N TYR A 81 0.07 15.11 1.19
CA TYR A 81 0.54 13.80 1.66
C TYR A 81 0.12 13.53 3.11
N GLN A 82 -0.45 12.35 3.32
CA GLN A 82 -0.90 11.82 4.61
C GLN A 82 -0.66 10.32 4.66
N TYR A 83 -0.63 9.72 5.86
CA TYR A 83 -0.46 8.27 6.00
C TYR A 83 -1.72 7.47 5.65
N ALA A 84 -2.90 8.09 5.79
CA ALA A 84 -4.15 7.44 5.43
C ALA A 84 -4.27 7.28 3.90
N ASN A 85 -4.47 6.05 3.45
CA ASN A 85 -4.60 5.67 2.05
C ASN A 85 -6.00 5.92 1.45
N SER A 86 -6.89 6.57 2.21
CA SER A 86 -8.26 6.86 1.80
C SER A 86 -8.55 8.36 1.82
N PHE A 87 -9.35 8.79 0.85
CA PHE A 87 -9.75 10.19 0.66
C PHE A 87 -11.26 10.25 0.47
N VAL A 88 -11.96 10.92 1.37
CA VAL A 88 -13.43 10.99 1.37
C VAL A 88 -13.89 12.34 0.87
N PHE A 89 -14.84 12.33 -0.07
CA PHE A 89 -15.38 13.53 -0.69
C PHE A 89 -16.91 13.53 -0.63
N LYS A 90 -17.49 14.71 -0.42
CA LYS A 90 -18.91 14.96 -0.63
C LYS A 90 -19.07 15.69 -1.96
N LEU A 91 -19.46 14.97 -3.01
CA LEU A 91 -19.51 15.48 -4.38
C LEU A 91 -20.94 15.53 -4.89
N PRO A 92 -21.31 16.56 -5.66
CA PRO A 92 -22.56 16.55 -6.41
C PRO A 92 -22.50 15.49 -7.54
N LYS A 93 -23.66 15.22 -8.15
CA LYS A 93 -23.71 14.27 -9.27
C LYS A 93 -22.88 14.75 -10.45
N GLY A 94 -21.95 13.93 -10.92
CA GLY A 94 -21.04 14.33 -11.98
C GLY A 94 -19.91 13.35 -12.24
N GLU A 95 -19.12 13.63 -13.28
CA GLU A 95 -17.92 12.86 -13.61
C GLU A 95 -16.67 13.52 -13.07
N TYR A 96 -15.84 12.74 -12.39
CA TYR A 96 -14.64 13.18 -11.71
C TYR A 96 -13.43 12.33 -12.08
N ILE A 97 -12.25 12.92 -11.88
CA ILE A 97 -10.96 12.23 -11.99
C ILE A 97 -10.21 12.44 -10.68
N ALA A 98 -9.85 11.36 -9.99
CA ALA A 98 -8.91 11.41 -8.88
C ALA A 98 -7.53 10.97 -9.37
N LYS A 99 -6.52 11.81 -9.15
CA LYS A 99 -5.10 11.45 -9.30
C LYS A 99 -4.53 11.20 -7.92
N VAL A 100 -4.12 9.96 -7.68
CA VAL A 100 -3.52 9.54 -6.41
C VAL A 100 -2.02 9.40 -6.58
N PHE A 101 -1.27 9.97 -5.65
CA PHE A 101 0.17 9.93 -5.60
C PHE A 101 0.60 9.16 -4.36
N VAL A 102 1.53 8.24 -4.51
CA VAL A 102 2.14 7.51 -3.39
C VAL A 102 3.64 7.75 -3.45
N ARG A 103 4.25 8.01 -2.29
CA ARG A 103 5.71 8.13 -2.15
C ARG A 103 6.18 7.39 -0.92
N GLU A 104 7.43 6.92 -0.93
CA GLU A 104 8.11 6.42 0.27
C GLU A 104 8.74 7.60 1.01
N ASN A 105 8.59 7.67 2.35
CA ASN A 105 9.13 8.79 3.12
C ASN A 105 10.65 8.78 3.20
N LEU A 106 11.25 7.58 3.26
CA LEU A 106 12.70 7.39 3.38
C LEU A 106 13.45 7.61 2.05
N SER A 107 12.73 7.70 0.93
CA SER A 107 13.30 7.88 -0.40
C SER A 107 12.47 8.88 -1.18
N GLU A 108 12.82 10.18 -1.07
CA GLU A 108 12.09 11.28 -1.72
C GLU A 108 11.97 11.13 -3.24
N THR A 109 12.81 10.30 -3.86
CA THR A 109 12.84 10.05 -5.30
C THR A 109 11.84 8.99 -5.75
N ARG A 110 11.33 8.15 -4.84
CA ARG A 110 10.37 7.08 -5.17
C ARG A 110 8.96 7.58 -5.01
N LYS A 111 8.36 7.94 -6.15
CA LYS A 111 6.97 8.39 -6.25
C LYS A 111 6.30 7.72 -7.44
N VAL A 112 5.10 7.20 -7.20
CA VAL A 112 4.21 6.65 -8.23
C VAL A 112 2.91 7.44 -8.26
N VAL A 113 2.24 7.42 -9.41
CA VAL A 113 0.97 8.12 -9.62
C VAL A 113 0.06 7.26 -10.47
N GLU A 114 -1.21 7.23 -10.09
CA GLU A 114 -2.27 6.61 -10.87
C GLU A 114 -3.51 7.50 -10.84
N SER A 115 -4.38 7.33 -11.83
CA SER A 115 -5.63 8.07 -11.92
C SER A 115 -6.82 7.16 -12.15
N ILE A 116 -7.91 7.45 -11.44
CA ILE A 116 -9.18 6.76 -11.61
C ILE A 116 -10.27 7.75 -11.97
N ARG A 117 -11.11 7.37 -12.94
CA ARG A 117 -12.29 8.13 -13.35
C ARG A 117 -13.52 7.51 -12.71
N PHE A 118 -14.40 8.35 -12.19
CA PHE A 118 -15.63 7.86 -11.55
C PHE A 118 -16.76 8.86 -11.67
N TYR A 119 -17.98 8.35 -11.61
CA TYR A 119 -19.19 9.13 -11.44
C TYR A 119 -19.55 9.19 -9.95
N SER A 120 -19.91 10.36 -9.43
CA SER A 120 -20.45 10.50 -8.06
C SER A 120 -21.94 10.78 -8.08
#